data_AF-N6UBR1-F1
#
_entry.id   AF-N6UBR1-F1
#
_cell.length_a   1.000
_cell.length_b   1.000
_cell.length_c   1.000
_cell.angle_alpha   90.00
_cell.angle_beta   90.00
_cell.angle_gamma   90.00
#
_symmetry.space_group_name_H-M   'P 1'
#
loop_
_entity.id
_entity.type
_entity.pdbx_description
1 polymer ?
#
loop_
_entity_poly.entity_id
_entity_poly.type
_entity_poly.pdbx_seq_one_letter_code
_entity_poly.pdbx_strand_id
1 'polypeptide(L)'
;MNFPICEGPNALIYFQDERYPQTRVMKMPYPEDASGDGPVFCKGETVLVVGASQRRGHLIVEHKNHTLHVPFQFMELKPTLNI
;
A
#
# COMPACT_ATOMS: atom_id res chain seq x y z
N MET A 1 -4.62 9.18 -13.04
CA MET A 1 -3.39 8.84 -13.80
C MET A 1 -3.07 7.40 -13.48
N ASN A 2 -3.20 6.52 -14.47
CA ASN A 2 -3.09 5.08 -14.28
C ASN A 2 -1.63 4.70 -14.55
N PHE A 3 -0.92 4.26 -13.51
CA PHE A 3 0.46 3.81 -13.65
C PHE A 3 0.45 2.29 -13.85
N PRO A 4 0.88 1.77 -15.02
CA PRO A 4 0.97 0.34 -15.24
C PRO A 4 2.11 -0.24 -14.39
N ILE A 5 1.75 -1.20 -13.54
CA ILE A 5 2.70 -2.03 -12.80
C ILE A 5 2.80 -3.37 -13.52
N CYS A 6 3.83 -3.47 -14.37
CA CYS A 6 4.30 -4.65 -15.13
C CYS A 6 3.65 -4.90 -16.50
N GLU A 7 4.41 -4.56 -17.55
CA GLU A 7 4.18 -4.99 -18.93
C GLU A 7 4.48 -6.50 -19.07
N GLY A 8 3.44 -7.31 -19.24
CA GLY A 8 3.52 -8.73 -19.55
C GLY A 8 2.17 -9.22 -20.10
N PRO A 9 2.13 -10.20 -21.00
CA PRO A 9 0.97 -10.49 -21.86
C PRO A 9 -0.30 -11.00 -21.15
N ASN A 10 -0.29 -11.14 -19.82
CA ASN A 10 -1.43 -11.62 -19.03
C ASN A 10 -1.56 -10.96 -17.63
N ALA A 11 -0.99 -9.77 -17.38
CA ALA A 11 -1.01 -9.17 -16.04
C ALA A 11 -1.63 -7.76 -16.05
N LEU A 12 -2.90 -7.66 -16.42
CA LEU A 12 -3.72 -6.48 -16.05
C LEU A 12 -4.15 -6.59 -14.58
N ILE A 13 -3.19 -6.51 -13.66
CA ILE A 13 -3.50 -6.10 -12.28
C ILE A 13 -3.53 -4.57 -12.28
N TYR A 14 -4.56 -4.02 -12.93
CA TYR A 14 -5.06 -2.74 -12.47
C TYR A 14 -5.46 -2.99 -11.02
N PHE A 15 -4.77 -2.37 -10.05
CA PHE A 15 -5.39 -2.21 -8.75
C PHE A 15 -6.64 -1.37 -9.00
N GLN A 16 -7.76 -2.04 -9.26
CA GLN A 16 -9.05 -1.42 -9.50
C GLN A 16 -9.56 -0.86 -8.17
N ASP A 17 -8.96 0.25 -7.74
CA ASP A 17 -9.30 1.07 -6.58
C ASP A 17 -8.70 2.48 -6.77
N GLU A 18 -9.00 3.07 -7.93
CA GLU A 18 -8.32 4.23 -8.54
C GLU A 18 -8.62 5.60 -7.88
N ARG A 19 -8.70 5.71 -6.56
CA ARG A 19 -8.62 7.03 -5.89
C ARG A 19 -7.69 7.00 -4.70
N TYR A 20 -6.42 7.23 -4.97
CA TYR A 20 -5.56 7.81 -3.94
C TYR A 20 -6.00 9.26 -3.66
N PRO A 21 -5.86 9.74 -2.42
CA PRO A 21 -5.45 8.98 -1.25
C PRO A 21 -6.55 8.02 -0.76
N GLN A 22 -6.16 6.81 -0.36
CA GLN A 22 -7.05 5.74 0.12
C GLN A 22 -6.56 5.19 1.46
N THR A 23 -7.51 4.93 2.36
CA THR A 23 -7.23 4.31 3.65
C THR A 23 -7.23 2.78 3.55
N ARG A 24 -6.17 2.13 4.06
CA ARG A 24 -6.05 0.67 4.18
C ARG A 24 -5.69 0.24 5.59
N VAL A 25 -5.85 -1.04 5.90
CA VAL A 25 -5.43 -1.62 7.18
C VAL A 25 -4.22 -2.52 6.97
N MET A 26 -3.20 -2.34 7.81
CA MET A 26 -2.02 -3.20 7.86
C MET A 26 -2.39 -4.56 8.46
N LYS A 27 -2.17 -5.64 7.71
CA LYS A 27 -2.42 -7.02 8.13
C LYS A 27 -1.29 -7.59 8.99
N MET A 28 -0.10 -7.00 8.88
CA MET A 28 1.12 -7.42 9.56
C MET A 28 2.04 -6.20 9.72
N PRO A 29 3.01 -6.22 10.67
CA PRO A 29 3.92 -5.11 10.85
C PRO A 29 4.84 -4.91 9.66
N TYR A 30 5.31 -3.68 9.46
CA TYR A 30 6.28 -3.34 8.41
C TYR A 30 7.10 -2.10 8.79
N PRO A 31 8.42 -2.07 8.55
CA PRO A 31 9.25 -3.21 8.12
C PRO A 31 9.36 -4.28 9.22
N GLU A 32 9.65 -5.53 8.83
CA GLU A 32 9.79 -6.64 9.78
C GLU A 32 11.02 -6.46 10.69
N ASP A 33 12.11 -5.93 10.11
CA ASP A 33 13.34 -5.59 10.83
C ASP A 33 13.31 -4.10 11.24
N ALA A 34 12.62 -3.80 12.34
CA ALA A 34 12.59 -2.46 12.93
C ALA A 34 13.89 -2.11 13.70
N SER A 35 15.05 -2.42 13.13
CA SER A 35 16.35 -2.21 13.78
C SER A 35 16.89 -0.77 13.68
N GLY A 36 16.16 0.13 13.03
CA GLY A 36 16.52 1.55 12.87
C GLY A 36 15.48 2.49 13.47
N ASP A 37 15.85 3.76 13.63
CA ASP A 37 15.00 4.87 14.13
C ASP A 37 13.94 5.32 13.09
N GLY A 38 13.42 4.37 12.31
CA GLY A 38 12.50 4.62 11.21
C GLY A 38 11.04 4.42 11.59
N PRO A 39 10.10 4.95 10.78
CA PRO A 39 8.68 4.67 10.94
C PRO A 39 8.37 3.17 10.82
N VAL A 40 7.64 2.65 11.81
CA VAL A 40 7.15 1.26 11.86
C VAL A 40 5.63 1.28 11.86
N PHE A 41 5.06 0.49 10.97
CA PHE A 41 3.64 0.20 10.93
C PHE A 41 3.33 -1.06 11.73
N CYS A 42 2.26 -1.01 12.52
CA CYS A 42 1.79 -2.13 13.31
C CYS A 42 0.67 -2.89 12.60
N LYS A 43 0.50 -4.17 12.96
CA LYS A 43 -0.69 -4.94 12.56
C LYS A 43 -1.96 -4.26 13.11
N GLY A 44 -2.98 -4.14 12.26
CA GLY A 44 -4.24 -3.46 12.54
C GLY A 44 -4.18 -1.94 12.34
N GLU A 45 -2.99 -1.38 12.11
CA GLU A 45 -2.84 0.06 11.90
C GLU A 45 -3.52 0.49 10.60
N THR A 46 -4.23 1.62 10.68
CA THR A 46 -4.88 2.23 9.52
C THR A 46 -3.92 3.21 8.88
N VAL A 47 -3.59 2.99 7.60
CA VAL A 47 -2.57 3.73 6.86
C VAL A 47 -3.16 4.43 5.64
N LEU A 48 -2.60 5.59 5.29
CA LEU A 48 -3.00 6.35 4.11
C LEU A 48 -2.11 6.01 2.92
N VAL A 49 -2.67 5.32 1.95
CA VAL A 49 -2.03 5.05 0.67
C VAL A 49 -2.22 6.25 -0.24
N VAL A 50 -1.14 6.88 -0.65
CA VAL A 50 -1.14 8.09 -1.48
C VAL A 50 -0.81 7.83 -2.95
N GLY A 51 -0.37 6.61 -3.29
CA GLY A 51 -0.01 6.28 -4.66
C GLY A 51 0.38 4.83 -4.89
N ALA A 52 0.45 4.47 -6.17
CA ALA A 52 1.14 3.27 -6.60
C ALA A 52 2.66 3.51 -6.53
N SER A 53 3.41 2.51 -6.07
CA SER A 53 4.85 2.56 -6.06
C SER A 53 5.43 2.17 -7.41
N GLN A 54 6.55 2.78 -7.81
CA GLN A 54 7.35 2.29 -8.94
C GLN A 54 7.95 0.89 -8.66
N ARG A 55 8.14 0.55 -7.38
CA ARG A 55 8.53 -0.80 -6.95
C ARG A 55 7.35 -1.76 -7.15
N ARG A 56 7.54 -2.77 -7.99
CA ARG A 56 6.53 -3.80 -8.30
C ARG A 56 5.92 -4.36 -7.02
N GLY A 57 4.59 -4.44 -6.98
CA GLY A 57 3.85 -5.02 -5.86
C GLY A 57 3.91 -4.19 -4.57
N HIS A 58 4.29 -2.91 -4.62
CA HIS A 58 4.26 -2.02 -3.47
C HIS A 58 3.28 -0.85 -3.71
N LEU A 59 2.88 -0.21 -2.62
CA LEU A 59 2.11 1.03 -2.59
C LEU A 59 2.88 2.08 -1.78
N ILE A 60 2.62 3.35 -2.04
CA ILE A 60 3.22 4.46 -1.31
C ILE A 60 2.29 4.84 -0.17
N VAL A 61 2.80 4.74 1.06
CA VAL A 61 2.11 5.12 2.29
C VAL A 61 2.79 6.34 2.89
N GLU A 62 2.00 7.34 3.27
CA GLU A 62 2.52 8.52 3.98
C GLU A 62 2.30 8.35 5.49
N HIS A 63 3.36 8.55 6.29
CA HIS A 63 3.33 8.49 7.74
C HIS A 63 4.36 9.45 8.35
N LYS A 64 3.93 10.38 9.22
CA LYS A 64 4.80 11.32 9.93
C LYS A 64 5.81 12.03 9.01
N ASN A 65 5.35 12.56 7.88
CA ASN A 65 6.17 13.23 6.85
C ASN A 65 7.19 12.33 6.11
N HIS A 66 7.10 11.01 6.31
CA HIS A 66 7.89 10.03 5.59
C HIS A 66 6.99 9.25 4.63
N THR A 67 7.51 8.93 3.45
CA THR A 67 6.85 8.03 2.50
C THR A 67 7.52 6.68 2.51
N LEU A 68 6.73 5.62 2.71
CA LEU A 68 7.20 4.24 2.72
C LEU A 68 6.59 3.47 1.55
N HIS A 69 7.41 2.63 0.94
CA HIS A 69 6.94 1.69 -0.07
C HIS A 69 6.60 0.37 0.62
N VAL A 70 5.31 0.08 0.76
CA VAL A 70 4.82 -1.08 1.51
C VAL A 70 4.25 -2.13 0.53
N PRO A 71 4.58 -3.43 0.66
CA PRO A 71 4.02 -4.46 -0.18
C PRO A 71 2.48 -4.47 -0.08
N PHE A 72 1.76 -4.52 -1.20
CA PHE A 72 0.29 -4.44 -1.17
C PHE A 72 -0.34 -5.58 -0.36
N GLN A 73 0.31 -6.74 -0.31
CA GLN A 73 -0.16 -7.94 0.40
C GLN A 73 -0.18 -7.77 1.92
N PHE A 74 0.60 -6.80 2.44
CA PHE A 74 0.66 -6.45 3.86
C PHE A 74 -0.52 -5.56 4.26
N MET A 75 -1.33 -5.14 3.29
CA MET A 75 -2.50 -4.32 3.51
C MET A 75 -3.75 -4.99 2.95
N GLU A 76 -4.89 -4.66 3.54
CA GLU A 76 -6.19 -4.91 2.95
C GLU A 76 -6.97 -3.62 2.81
N LEU A 77 -7.75 -3.55 1.74
CA LEU A 77 -8.80 -2.57 1.66
C LEU A 77 -10.00 -3.08 2.45
N LYS A 78 -10.55 -2.26 3.34
CA LYS A 78 -11.85 -2.57 3.91
C LYS A 78 -12.89 -2.52 2.79
N PRO A 79 -13.59 -3.61 2.47
CA PRO A 79 -14.65 -3.55 1.48
C PRO A 79 -15.67 -2.51 1.95
N THR A 80 -15.94 -1.50 1.12
CA THR A 80 -17.13 -0.69 1.29
C THR A 80 -18.29 -1.62 1.01
N LEU A 81 -18.95 -2.10 2.07
CA LEU A 81 -20.18 -2.90 1.95
C LEU A 81 -21.19 -2.07 1.16
N ASN A 82 -21.43 -2.44 -0.09
CA ASN A 82 -22.63 -2.01 -0.82
C ASN A 82 -23.79 -2.80 -0.20
N ILE A 83 -24.59 -2.13 0.63
CA ILE A 83 -25.88 -2.63 1.13
C ILE A 83 -26.92 -2.44 0.03
#